data_AF-A0A4Z1JQS0-F1
#
_entry.id   AF-A0A4Z1JQS0-F1
#
_cell.length_a   1.000
_cell.length_b   1.000
_cell.length_c   1.000
_cell.angle_alpha   90.00
_cell.angle_beta   90.00
_cell.angle_gamma   90.00
#
_symmetry.space_group_name_H-M   'P 1'
#
loop_
_entity.id
_entity.type
_entity.pdbx_description
1 polymer ?
#
loop_
_entity_poly.entity_id
_entity_poly.type
_entity_poly.pdbx_seq_one_letter_code
_entity_poly.pdbx_strand_id
1 'polypeptide(L)'
;MTPISGSSTLFITLALAAAIHKLDICDASILQPSLFEAMAKNPEYLEGLRKLDHVIVPIYAAYDATEAGPLPLVLEDQEYHEYMTFSPLFGAQFRHGTDDLYELVIVRDDALCASQKWPTKDLMSKHPTKEDMWKYRGRTDDIIVLSNGVNINPLLMKRILMSHPKVVAALLTGTEMVKAAWLIEVVHPPQNEEETTSLIEELWPTVEKANNATYQSH
;
A
#
# COMPACT_ATOMS: atom_id res chain seq x y z
N MET A 1 18.39 2.43 26.55
CA MET A 1 19.12 2.05 25.32
C MET A 1 18.83 3.12 24.29
N THR A 2 19.82 3.95 23.99
CA THR A 2 19.68 5.06 23.04
C THR A 2 19.71 4.50 21.63
N PRO A 3 18.71 4.74 20.76
CA PRO A 3 18.81 4.29 19.38
C PRO A 3 19.91 5.09 18.69
N ILE A 4 20.91 4.38 18.16
CA ILE A 4 21.94 4.97 17.31
C ILE A 4 21.28 5.22 15.96
N SER A 5 20.80 6.44 15.73
CA SER A 5 20.41 6.94 14.41
C SER A 5 21.66 7.51 13.74
N GLY A 6 22.35 6.68 12.96
CA GLY A 6 23.43 7.09 12.06
C GLY A 6 22.91 7.28 10.64
N SER A 7 23.55 8.17 9.86
CA SER A 7 23.14 8.61 8.52
C SER A 7 23.28 7.56 7.40
N SER A 8 23.24 6.28 7.74
CA SER A 8 23.33 5.18 6.79
C SER A 8 22.04 4.39 6.91
N THR A 9 21.04 4.71 6.09
CA THR A 9 19.90 3.82 5.88
C THR A 9 20.47 2.48 5.41
N LEU A 10 20.53 1.49 6.31
CA LEU A 10 20.98 0.15 5.95
C LEU A 10 19.90 -0.42 5.03
N PHE A 11 20.20 -0.52 3.73
CA PHE A 11 19.42 -1.36 2.83
C PHE A 11 19.70 -2.81 3.21
N ILE A 12 18.89 -3.35 4.11
CA ILE A 12 18.98 -4.73 4.53
C ILE A 12 18.66 -5.59 3.29
N THR A 13 19.64 -6.33 2.80
CA THR A 13 19.42 -7.29 1.72
C THR A 13 18.64 -8.49 2.25
N LEU A 14 17.93 -9.20 1.36
CA LEU A 14 17.17 -10.40 1.71
C LEU A 14 18.02 -11.44 2.45
N ALA A 15 19.24 -11.67 1.96
CA ALA A 15 20.19 -12.59 2.55
C ALA A 15 20.65 -12.15 3.95
N LEU A 16 20.86 -10.85 4.16
CA LEU A 16 21.28 -10.31 5.45
C LEU A 16 20.14 -10.40 6.49
N ALA A 17 18.91 -10.03 6.10
CA ALA A 17 17.74 -10.19 6.96
C ALA A 17 17.57 -11.65 7.40
N ALA A 18 17.58 -12.57 6.43
CA ALA A 18 17.45 -14.00 6.71
C ALA A 18 18.58 -14.54 7.60
N ALA A 19 19.81 -14.08 7.42
CA ALA A 19 20.94 -14.47 8.28
C ALA A 19 20.74 -13.99 9.72
N ILE A 20 20.31 -12.74 9.92
CA ILE A 20 20.05 -12.18 11.26
C ILE A 20 18.93 -12.95 11.96
N HIS A 21 17.83 -13.25 11.27
CA HIS A 21 16.74 -14.05 11.84
C HIS A 21 17.18 -15.48 12.16
N LYS A 22 18.05 -16.09 11.36
CA LYS A 22 18.61 -17.43 11.65
C LYS A 22 19.50 -17.46 12.90
N LEU A 23 20.15 -16.34 13.23
CA LEU A 23 21.02 -16.22 14.40
C LEU A 23 20.24 -16.06 15.71
N ASP A 24 18.93 -15.79 15.65
CA ASP A 24 18.06 -15.68 16.82
C ASP A 24 18.53 -14.63 17.85
N ILE A 25 19.05 -13.50 17.32
CA ILE A 25 19.63 -12.40 18.11
C ILE A 25 18.72 -11.17 18.19
N CYS A 26 17.53 -11.23 17.60
CA CYS A 26 16.62 -10.10 17.49
C CYS A 26 15.19 -10.51 17.85
N ASP A 27 14.59 -9.84 18.83
CA ASP A 27 13.20 -10.06 19.24
C ASP A 27 12.20 -9.40 18.27
N ALA A 28 12.64 -8.39 17.50
CA ALA A 28 11.83 -7.66 16.55
C ALA A 28 12.67 -7.18 15.35
N SER A 29 12.05 -7.10 14.17
CA SER A 29 12.66 -6.55 12.97
C SER A 29 11.67 -5.69 12.19
N ILE A 30 12.12 -4.52 11.71
CA ILE A 30 11.37 -3.65 10.81
C ILE A 30 11.90 -3.89 9.40
N LEU A 31 11.02 -4.29 8.49
CA LEU A 31 11.38 -4.65 7.11
C LEU A 31 10.43 -3.96 6.14
N GLN A 32 10.93 -3.65 4.94
CA GLN A 32 10.08 -3.17 3.86
C GLN A 32 9.12 -4.28 3.40
N PRO A 33 7.87 -3.95 2.99
CA PRO A 33 6.89 -4.95 2.55
C PRO A 33 7.39 -5.86 1.41
N SER A 34 8.15 -5.31 0.46
CA SER A 34 8.72 -6.07 -0.66
C SER A 34 9.74 -7.12 -0.19
N LEU A 35 10.51 -6.80 0.83
CA LEU A 35 11.47 -7.72 1.42
C LEU A 35 10.75 -8.84 2.18
N PHE A 36 9.70 -8.48 2.92
CA PHE A 36 8.86 -9.46 3.62
C PHE A 36 8.16 -10.41 2.64
N GLU A 37 7.63 -9.90 1.53
CA GLU A 37 7.02 -10.73 0.49
C GLU A 37 8.04 -11.69 -0.16
N ALA A 38 9.25 -11.21 -0.44
CA ALA A 38 10.33 -12.05 -0.96
C ALA A 38 10.74 -13.14 0.04
N MET A 39 10.77 -12.82 1.33
CA MET A 39 11.02 -13.79 2.40
C MET A 39 9.91 -14.83 2.51
N ALA A 40 8.65 -14.39 2.45
CA ALA A 40 7.49 -15.28 2.57
C ALA A 40 7.42 -16.33 1.45
N LYS A 41 7.98 -16.02 0.28
CA LYS A 41 8.08 -16.94 -0.87
C LYS A 41 9.19 -17.99 -0.72
N ASN A 42 10.10 -17.86 0.25
CA ASN A 42 11.21 -18.79 0.46
C ASN A 42 11.07 -19.58 1.78
N PRO A 43 10.80 -20.91 1.72
CA PRO A 43 10.61 -21.74 2.91
C PRO A 43 11.79 -21.72 3.90
N GLU A 44 13.04 -21.59 3.44
CA GLU A 44 14.20 -21.54 4.34
C GLU A 44 14.25 -20.27 5.19
N TYR A 45 13.65 -19.18 4.69
CA TYR A 45 13.62 -17.90 5.41
C TYR A 45 12.46 -17.85 6.40
N LEU A 46 11.37 -18.58 6.12
CA LEU A 46 10.27 -18.78 7.07
C LEU A 46 10.71 -19.51 8.34
N GLU A 47 11.68 -20.43 8.26
CA GLU A 47 12.22 -21.10 9.46
C GLU A 47 12.93 -20.13 10.41
N GLY A 48 13.60 -19.11 9.89
CA GLY A 48 14.22 -18.05 10.71
C GLY A 48 13.17 -17.17 11.37
N LEU A 49 12.07 -16.86 10.67
CA LEU A 49 10.97 -16.06 11.22
C LEU A 49 10.21 -16.80 12.32
N ARG A 50 10.08 -18.13 12.24
CA ARG A 50 9.39 -18.97 13.24
C ARG A 50 10.02 -18.96 14.63
N LYS A 51 11.27 -18.52 14.75
CA LYS A 51 12.03 -18.49 16.01
C LYS A 51 11.88 -17.16 16.77
N LEU A 52 11.34 -16.13 16.12
CA LEU A 52 10.83 -14.96 16.82
C LEU A 52 9.73 -15.44 17.77
N ASP A 53 9.79 -15.05 19.05
CA ASP A 53 9.23 -15.76 20.22
C ASP A 53 7.69 -15.89 20.32
N HIS A 54 6.97 -15.81 19.19
CA HIS A 54 5.55 -16.10 19.08
C HIS A 54 5.26 -16.98 17.84
N VAL A 55 4.59 -18.11 18.09
CA VAL A 55 4.20 -19.19 17.13
C VAL A 55 3.39 -18.69 15.91
N ILE A 56 2.99 -17.41 15.93
CA ILE A 56 2.56 -16.60 14.80
C ILE A 56 3.29 -15.28 15.00
N VAL A 57 4.30 -14.95 14.17
CA VAL A 57 4.95 -13.64 14.25
C VAL A 57 3.87 -12.59 14.01
N PRO A 58 3.53 -11.75 15.00
CA PRO A 58 2.53 -10.72 14.79
C PRO A 58 3.11 -9.70 13.81
N ILE A 59 2.42 -9.50 12.69
CA ILE A 59 2.80 -8.54 11.66
C ILE A 59 2.01 -7.28 11.93
N TYR A 60 2.72 -6.23 12.33
CA TYR A 60 2.13 -4.91 12.53
C TYR A 60 2.39 -4.04 11.31
N ALA A 61 1.36 -3.32 10.87
CA ALA A 61 1.53 -2.27 9.88
C ALA A 61 2.30 -1.10 10.51
N ALA A 62 3.32 -0.62 9.80
CA ALA A 62 3.96 0.66 10.08
C ALA A 62 3.56 1.64 8.98
N TYR A 63 3.31 2.89 9.36
CA TYR A 63 2.98 3.96 8.42
C TYR A 63 3.89 5.13 8.74
N ASP A 64 4.71 5.52 7.77
CA ASP A 64 5.79 6.47 7.95
C ASP A 64 5.84 7.44 6.77
N ALA A 65 6.31 8.65 7.01
CA ALA A 65 6.62 9.60 5.93
C ALA A 65 7.92 10.34 6.24
N THR A 66 8.66 10.72 5.20
CA THR A 66 9.93 11.46 5.35
C THR A 66 9.76 12.77 6.12
N GLU A 67 8.63 13.44 5.91
CA GLU A 67 8.26 14.72 6.50
C GLU A 67 7.80 14.57 7.95
N ALA A 68 7.42 13.36 8.36
CA ALA A 68 6.75 13.12 9.63
C ALA A 68 7.51 12.18 10.57
N GLY A 69 8.51 11.44 10.05
CA GLY A 69 9.09 10.28 10.72
C GLY A 69 8.11 9.10 10.75
N PRO A 70 8.44 8.03 11.49
CA PRO A 70 7.50 6.96 11.70
C PRO A 70 6.32 7.42 12.56
N LEU A 71 5.10 7.13 12.11
CA LEU A 71 3.91 7.56 12.84
C LEU A 71 3.64 6.60 14.00
N PRO A 72 3.35 7.13 15.21
CA PRO A 72 2.94 6.31 16.34
C PRO A 72 1.54 5.76 16.09
N LEU A 73 1.49 4.53 15.62
CA LEU A 73 0.27 3.73 15.51
C LEU A 73 0.04 2.97 16.82
N VAL A 74 -1.23 2.79 17.18
CA VAL A 74 -1.63 1.82 18.21
C VAL A 74 -1.49 0.42 17.61
N LEU A 75 -0.89 -0.50 18.37
CA LEU A 75 -0.79 -1.90 17.96
C LEU A 75 -2.16 -2.55 18.07
N GLU A 76 -2.72 -2.90 16.91
CA GLU A 76 -4.01 -3.59 16.80
C GLU A 76 -3.85 -5.11 16.85
N ASP A 77 -4.94 -5.81 17.20
CA ASP A 77 -4.98 -7.26 17.07
C ASP A 77 -4.74 -7.69 15.61
N GLN A 78 -4.12 -8.87 15.42
CA GLN A 78 -3.74 -9.39 14.10
C GLN A 78 -4.94 -9.52 13.12
N GLU A 79 -6.16 -9.66 13.64
CA GLU A 79 -7.38 -9.69 12.82
C GLU A 79 -7.66 -8.36 12.08
N TYR A 80 -7.17 -7.23 12.61
CA TYR A 80 -7.29 -5.90 12.00
C TYR A 80 -6.06 -5.46 11.22
N HIS A 81 -5.24 -6.40 10.71
CA HIS A 81 -3.99 -6.11 9.98
C HIS A 81 -4.13 -5.12 8.80
N GLU A 82 -5.32 -4.94 8.22
CA GLU A 82 -5.58 -3.96 7.15
C GLU A 82 -5.94 -2.56 7.66
N TYR A 83 -6.10 -2.40 8.97
CA TYR A 83 -6.52 -1.18 9.62
C TYR A 83 -5.44 -0.65 10.56
N MET A 84 -5.50 0.66 10.80
CA MET A 84 -4.56 1.41 11.62
C MET A 84 -5.32 2.35 12.52
N THR A 85 -4.87 2.47 13.74
CA THR A 85 -5.34 3.48 14.69
C THR A 85 -4.19 4.42 15.01
N PHE A 86 -4.41 5.70 14.83
CA PHE A 86 -3.36 6.72 15.02
C PHE A 86 -3.38 7.19 16.47
N SER A 87 -2.21 7.30 17.09
CA SER A 87 -2.12 7.85 18.43
C SER A 87 -2.67 9.28 18.47
N PRO A 88 -3.51 9.65 19.46
CA PRO A 88 -4.01 11.01 19.63
C PRO A 88 -2.90 12.07 19.73
N LEU A 89 -1.70 11.66 20.18
CA LEU A 89 -0.52 12.52 20.30
C LEU A 89 0.00 13.02 18.95
N PHE A 90 -0.38 12.37 17.85
CA PHE A 90 0.14 12.69 16.53
C PHE A 90 -0.70 13.74 15.77
N GLY A 91 -1.89 14.07 16.29
CA GLY A 91 -2.76 15.07 15.66
C GLY A 91 -3.28 14.65 14.28
N ALA A 92 -3.46 13.34 14.06
CA ALA A 92 -4.10 12.84 12.85
C ALA A 92 -5.56 13.31 12.79
N GLN A 93 -5.93 13.96 11.69
CA GLN A 93 -7.30 14.40 11.39
C GLN A 93 -7.73 13.83 10.05
N PHE A 94 -9.00 13.41 9.96
CA PHE A 94 -9.56 12.78 8.77
C PHE A 94 -10.60 13.71 8.15
N ARG A 95 -10.27 14.31 7.02
CA ARG A 95 -11.16 15.23 6.30
C ARG A 95 -11.97 14.46 5.29
N HIS A 96 -13.29 14.55 5.40
CA HIS A 96 -14.18 13.90 4.43
C HIS A 96 -13.91 14.42 3.02
N GLY A 97 -13.73 13.50 2.09
CA GLY A 97 -13.59 13.78 0.66
C GLY A 97 -14.87 13.38 -0.08
N THR A 98 -14.79 12.26 -0.80
CA THR A 98 -15.92 11.69 -1.57
C THR A 98 -16.29 10.33 -0.97
N ASP A 99 -17.57 9.98 -0.96
CA ASP A 99 -18.10 8.70 -0.49
C ASP A 99 -17.61 8.32 0.93
N ASP A 100 -17.02 7.14 1.11
CA ASP A 100 -16.46 6.64 2.37
C ASP A 100 -14.97 7.02 2.57
N LEU A 101 -14.44 7.90 1.72
CA LEU A 101 -13.02 8.28 1.71
C LEU A 101 -12.76 9.58 2.48
N TYR A 102 -11.72 9.54 3.30
CA TYR A 102 -11.25 10.64 4.12
C TYR A 102 -9.75 10.86 3.87
N GLU A 103 -9.35 12.10 3.63
CA GLU A 103 -7.95 12.47 3.55
C GLU A 103 -7.34 12.56 4.95
N LEU A 104 -6.22 11.87 5.17
CA LEU A 104 -5.41 12.00 6.37
C LEU A 104 -4.62 13.32 6.31
N VAL A 105 -4.85 14.17 7.30
CA VAL A 105 -4.12 15.42 7.50
C VAL A 105 -3.54 15.44 8.90
N ILE A 106 -2.24 15.66 9.01
CA ILE A 106 -1.57 15.75 10.30
C ILE A 106 -1.52 17.22 10.71
N VAL A 107 -2.11 17.50 11.87
CA VAL A 107 -2.16 18.83 12.47
C VAL A 107 -1.31 18.80 13.73
N ARG A 108 -0.14 19.45 13.66
CA ARG A 108 0.81 19.47 14.78
C ARG A 108 0.54 20.67 15.68
N ASP A 109 0.77 20.49 16.97
CA ASP A 109 0.78 21.58 17.93
C ASP A 109 1.94 22.55 17.64
N ASP A 110 1.70 23.85 17.82
CA ASP A 110 2.57 24.97 17.43
C ASP A 110 3.97 24.90 18.09
N ALA A 111 4.12 24.13 19.17
CA ALA A 111 5.37 23.97 19.90
C ALA A 111 6.42 23.06 19.22
N LEU A 112 6.05 22.25 18.23
CA LEU A 112 6.91 21.17 17.70
C LEU A 112 7.44 21.37 16.26
N CYS A 113 6.75 22.10 15.38
CA CYS A 113 7.20 22.31 13.98
C CYS A 113 6.54 23.53 13.31
N ALA A 114 7.23 24.14 12.35
CA ALA A 114 6.79 25.35 11.64
C ALA A 114 5.63 25.15 10.65
N SER A 115 5.28 23.91 10.28
CA SER A 115 4.12 23.60 9.42
C SER A 115 2.93 23.16 10.28
N GLN A 116 1.94 24.05 10.42
CA GLN A 116 0.74 23.83 11.24
C GLN A 116 -0.14 22.65 10.75
N LYS A 117 -0.10 22.36 9.44
CA LYS A 117 -0.94 21.34 8.80
C LYS A 117 -0.17 20.70 7.65
N TRP A 118 -0.07 19.39 7.65
CA TRP A 118 0.52 18.60 6.58
C TRP A 118 -0.55 17.69 5.95
N PRO A 119 -1.07 18.03 4.75
CA PRO A 119 -1.91 17.11 3.99
C PRO A 119 -1.03 15.99 3.44
N THR A 120 -1.23 14.77 3.94
CA THR A 120 -0.45 13.59 3.52
C THR A 120 -0.72 13.19 2.08
N LYS A 121 -1.90 13.62 1.57
CA LYS A 121 -2.52 13.12 0.34
C LYS A 121 -2.98 11.68 0.43
N ASP A 122 -2.99 11.05 1.60
CA ASP A 122 -3.43 9.67 1.72
C ASP A 122 -4.92 9.59 2.05
N LEU A 123 -5.61 8.71 1.33
CA LEU A 123 -7.03 8.44 1.48
C LEU A 123 -7.25 7.22 2.36
N MET A 124 -8.19 7.33 3.29
CA MET A 124 -8.50 6.35 4.30
C MET A 124 -10.02 6.10 4.34
N SER A 125 -10.44 4.87 4.63
CA SER A 125 -11.85 4.55 4.93
C SER A 125 -12.00 4.10 6.38
N LYS A 126 -13.12 4.44 7.01
CA LYS A 126 -13.43 4.02 8.39
C LYS A 126 -13.70 2.53 8.48
N HIS A 127 -13.35 1.91 9.61
CA HIS A 127 -13.82 0.57 9.96
C HIS A 127 -15.36 0.58 10.12
N PRO A 128 -16.09 -0.44 9.65
CA PRO A 128 -17.56 -0.43 9.68
C PRO A 128 -18.18 -0.33 11.09
N THR A 129 -17.48 -0.86 12.10
CA THR A 129 -18.00 -1.00 13.48
C THR A 129 -17.08 -0.47 14.58
N LYS A 130 -15.83 -0.11 14.26
CA LYS A 130 -14.84 0.30 15.26
C LYS A 130 -14.50 1.76 15.04
N GLU A 131 -14.62 2.56 16.10
CA GLU A 131 -14.22 3.97 16.06
C GLU A 131 -12.70 4.10 15.94
N ASP A 132 -12.25 5.20 15.34
CA ASP A 132 -10.83 5.58 15.17
C ASP A 132 -9.92 4.57 14.44
N MET A 133 -10.50 3.57 13.81
CA MET A 133 -9.80 2.55 13.05
C MET A 133 -9.97 2.80 11.54
N TRP A 134 -8.85 2.90 10.83
CA TRP A 134 -8.79 3.41 9.45
C TRP A 134 -8.04 2.47 8.53
N LYS A 135 -8.57 2.24 7.33
CA LYS A 135 -7.95 1.43 6.29
C LYS A 135 -7.42 2.32 5.18
N TYR A 136 -6.17 2.14 4.78
CA TYR A 136 -5.56 2.86 3.67
C TYR A 136 -6.21 2.48 2.33
N ARG A 137 -6.53 3.48 1.51
CA ARG A 137 -7.24 3.36 0.22
C ARG A 137 -6.48 3.92 -0.97
N GLY A 138 -5.27 4.43 -0.78
CA GLY A 138 -4.45 5.01 -1.84
C GLY A 138 -4.14 6.48 -1.59
N ARG A 139 -3.66 7.17 -2.62
CA ARG A 139 -3.32 8.59 -2.54
C ARG A 139 -4.25 9.43 -3.41
N THR A 140 -4.46 10.69 -3.02
CA THR A 140 -5.25 11.66 -3.79
C THR A 140 -4.56 12.01 -5.10
N ASP A 141 -3.22 11.98 -5.16
CA ASP A 141 -2.45 12.21 -6.39
C ASP A 141 -2.39 11.00 -7.32
N ASP A 142 -2.84 9.82 -6.89
CA ASP A 142 -3.02 8.65 -7.76
C ASP A 142 -4.39 8.64 -8.48
N ILE A 143 -5.31 9.56 -8.15
CA ILE A 143 -6.61 9.67 -8.81
C ILE A 143 -6.42 10.26 -10.21
N ILE A 144 -6.94 9.56 -11.22
CA ILE A 144 -6.94 10.03 -12.61
C ILE A 144 -8.22 10.82 -12.83
N VAL A 145 -8.08 12.11 -13.10
CA VAL A 145 -9.19 13.00 -13.46
C VAL A 145 -9.22 13.14 -14.99
N LEU A 146 -10.24 12.57 -15.62
CA LEU A 146 -10.46 12.72 -17.06
C LEU A 146 -10.95 14.13 -17.40
N SER A 147 -10.82 14.56 -18.67
CA SER A 147 -11.24 15.91 -19.10
C SER A 147 -12.74 16.18 -18.98
N ASN A 148 -13.55 15.13 -18.86
CA ASN A 148 -14.99 15.21 -18.59
C ASN A 148 -15.32 15.32 -17.09
N GLY A 149 -14.32 15.40 -16.22
CA GLY A 149 -14.47 15.49 -14.77
C GLY A 149 -14.71 14.16 -14.06
N VAL A 150 -14.66 13.02 -14.77
CA VAL A 150 -14.75 11.70 -14.14
C VAL A 150 -13.47 11.39 -13.37
N ASN A 151 -13.61 11.09 -12.08
CA ASN A 151 -12.53 10.67 -11.21
C ASN A 151 -12.42 9.15 -11.20
N ILE A 152 -11.23 8.63 -11.49
CA ILE A 152 -10.93 7.21 -11.51
C ILE A 152 -9.88 6.92 -10.43
N ASN A 153 -10.21 6.03 -9.49
CA ASN A 153 -9.22 5.47 -8.57
C ASN A 153 -8.64 4.18 -9.16
N PRO A 154 -7.40 4.21 -9.68
CA PRO A 154 -6.82 3.06 -10.38
C PRO A 154 -6.41 1.93 -9.44
N LEU A 155 -6.38 2.13 -8.11
CA LEU A 155 -5.78 1.18 -7.17
C LEU A 155 -6.46 -0.19 -7.24
N LEU A 156 -7.78 -0.23 -7.09
CA LEU A 156 -8.54 -1.47 -7.15
C LEU A 156 -8.55 -2.07 -8.56
N MET A 157 -8.66 -1.23 -9.58
CA MET A 157 -8.63 -1.66 -10.98
C MET A 157 -7.32 -2.36 -11.35
N LYS A 158 -6.18 -1.77 -10.95
CA LYS A 158 -4.84 -2.34 -11.13
C LYS A 158 -4.74 -3.68 -10.43
N ARG A 159 -5.20 -3.79 -9.19
CA ARG A 159 -5.19 -5.05 -8.42
C ARG A 159 -5.99 -6.15 -9.12
N ILE A 160 -7.16 -5.82 -9.67
CA ILE A 160 -7.97 -6.78 -10.45
C ILE A 160 -7.23 -7.21 -11.71
N LEU A 161 -6.66 -6.27 -12.47
CA LEU A 161 -5.95 -6.59 -13.71
C LEU A 161 -4.68 -7.42 -13.46
N MET A 162 -3.91 -7.07 -12.43
CA MET A 162 -2.71 -7.79 -12.00
C MET A 162 -3.02 -9.16 -11.37
N SER A 163 -4.28 -9.48 -11.06
CA SER A 163 -4.66 -10.83 -10.65
C SER A 163 -4.71 -11.83 -11.81
N HIS A 164 -4.66 -11.34 -13.06
CA HIS A 164 -4.61 -12.19 -14.24
C HIS A 164 -3.22 -12.83 -14.40
N PRO A 165 -3.11 -14.15 -14.63
CA PRO A 165 -1.84 -14.87 -14.62
C PRO A 165 -0.86 -14.44 -15.72
N LYS A 166 -1.34 -13.82 -16.79
CA LYS A 166 -0.51 -13.30 -17.88
C LYS A 166 -0.02 -11.86 -17.67
N VAL A 167 -0.48 -11.16 -16.64
CA VAL A 167 -0.14 -9.75 -16.37
C VAL A 167 0.95 -9.68 -15.30
N VAL A 168 2.03 -8.97 -15.61
CA VAL A 168 3.14 -8.69 -14.68
C VAL A 168 2.88 -7.38 -13.93
N ALA A 169 2.52 -6.33 -14.68
CA ALA A 169 2.26 -5.01 -14.15
C ALA A 169 1.21 -4.30 -14.99
N ALA A 170 0.50 -3.37 -14.36
CA ALA A 170 -0.52 -2.56 -15.03
C ALA A 170 -0.46 -1.10 -14.57
N LEU A 171 -0.50 -0.19 -15.54
CA LEU A 171 -0.60 1.25 -15.32
C LEU A 171 -1.83 1.80 -16.05
N LEU A 172 -2.65 2.55 -15.33
CA LEU A 172 -3.72 3.34 -15.93
C LEU A 172 -3.22 4.78 -16.10
N THR A 173 -3.47 5.37 -17.26
CA THR A 173 -3.16 6.76 -17.57
C THR A 173 -4.36 7.43 -18.24
N GLY A 174 -4.33 8.76 -18.39
CA GLY A 174 -5.40 9.52 -19.05
C GLY A 174 -5.82 10.79 -18.32
N THR A 175 -5.02 11.31 -17.40
CA THR A 175 -5.29 12.61 -16.76
C THR A 175 -5.48 13.69 -17.83
N GLU A 176 -6.55 14.48 -17.72
CA GLU A 176 -6.96 15.50 -18.70
C GLU A 176 -7.26 14.96 -20.11
N MET A 177 -7.39 13.65 -20.27
CA MET A 177 -7.80 13.01 -21.53
C MET A 177 -9.28 12.65 -21.48
N VAL A 178 -9.90 12.51 -22.66
CA VAL A 178 -11.32 12.12 -22.78
C VAL A 178 -11.56 10.68 -22.31
N LYS A 179 -10.54 9.81 -22.43
CA LYS A 179 -10.58 8.40 -22.05
C LYS A 179 -9.30 8.02 -21.33
N ALA A 180 -9.43 7.11 -20.37
CA ALA A 180 -8.29 6.43 -19.76
C ALA A 180 -7.72 5.37 -20.71
N ALA A 181 -6.45 5.03 -20.53
CA ALA A 181 -5.76 3.98 -21.28
C ALA A 181 -4.94 3.10 -20.34
N TRP A 182 -5.00 1.79 -20.59
CA TRP A 182 -4.17 0.80 -19.90
C TRP A 182 -2.85 0.60 -20.62
N LEU A 183 -1.76 0.61 -19.86
CA LEU A 183 -0.47 0.06 -20.24
C LEU A 183 -0.26 -1.22 -19.43
N ILE A 184 -0.13 -2.35 -20.12
CA ILE A 184 -0.07 -3.68 -19.51
C ILE A 184 1.24 -4.34 -19.90
N GLU A 185 2.01 -4.74 -18.89
CA GLU A 185 3.17 -5.60 -19.04
C GLU A 185 2.73 -7.05 -18.88
N VAL A 186 3.12 -7.91 -19.82
CA VAL A 186 2.71 -9.32 -19.85
C VAL A 186 3.89 -10.27 -19.76
N VAL A 187 3.65 -11.46 -19.21
CA VAL A 187 4.68 -12.48 -18.96
C VAL A 187 5.33 -12.95 -20.27
N HIS A 188 4.51 -13.12 -21.32
CA HIS A 188 4.95 -13.53 -22.64
C HIS A 188 4.44 -12.51 -23.67
N PRO A 189 5.32 -11.60 -24.14
CA PRO A 189 4.95 -10.63 -25.15
C PRO A 189 4.55 -11.30 -26.46
N PRO A 190 3.43 -10.88 -27.10
CA PRO A 190 3.02 -11.41 -28.38
C PRO A 190 4.05 -11.07 -29.46
N GLN A 191 4.29 -12.00 -30.38
CA GLN A 191 5.29 -11.86 -31.45
C GLN A 191 4.71 -11.36 -32.77
N ASN A 192 3.38 -11.37 -32.90
CA ASN A 192 2.65 -10.98 -34.10
C ASN A 192 1.27 -10.40 -33.75
N GLU A 193 0.56 -9.87 -34.76
CA GLU A 193 -0.75 -9.23 -34.59
C GLU A 193 -1.85 -10.20 -34.17
N GLU A 194 -1.79 -11.47 -34.61
CA GLU A 194 -2.76 -12.51 -34.24
C GLU A 194 -2.68 -12.84 -32.75
N GLU A 195 -1.47 -13.08 -32.25
CA GLU A 195 -1.19 -13.28 -30.82
C GLU A 195 -1.58 -12.05 -29.99
N THR A 196 -1.34 -10.85 -30.52
CA THR A 196 -1.73 -9.59 -29.84
C THR A 196 -3.25 -9.51 -29.70
N THR A 197 -3.99 -9.81 -30.77
CA THR A 197 -5.46 -9.77 -30.76
C THR A 197 -6.02 -10.82 -29.80
N SER A 198 -5.50 -12.05 -29.86
CA SER A 198 -5.89 -13.14 -28.94
C SER A 198 -5.65 -12.77 -27.48
N LEU A 199 -4.51 -12.15 -27.17
CA LEU A 199 -4.18 -11.68 -25.82
C LEU A 199 -5.13 -10.57 -25.35
N ILE A 200 -5.48 -9.61 -26.23
CA ILE A 200 -6.44 -8.55 -25.90
C ILE A 200 -7.81 -9.15 -25.60
N GLU A 201 -8.30 -10.07 -26.44
CA GLU A 201 -9.59 -10.75 -26.24
C GLU A 201 -9.63 -11.54 -24.93
N GLU A 202 -8.53 -12.21 -24.58
CA GLU A 202 -8.41 -12.95 -23.33
C GLU A 202 -8.39 -12.02 -22.09
N LEU A 203 -7.70 -10.87 -22.18
CA LEU A 203 -7.63 -9.91 -21.08
C LEU A 203 -8.92 -9.10 -20.93
N TRP A 204 -9.72 -8.95 -21.99
CA TRP A 204 -10.88 -8.07 -22.04
C TRP A 204 -11.88 -8.29 -20.89
N PRO A 205 -12.29 -9.52 -20.52
CA PRO A 205 -13.20 -9.74 -19.40
C PRO A 205 -12.62 -9.24 -18.07
N THR A 206 -11.29 -9.31 -17.89
CA THR A 206 -10.62 -8.79 -16.69
C THR A 206 -10.61 -7.26 -16.69
N VAL A 207 -10.40 -6.64 -17.85
CA VAL A 207 -10.51 -5.18 -18.03
C VAL A 207 -11.92 -4.70 -17.72
N GLU A 208 -12.96 -5.39 -18.19
CA GLU A 208 -14.36 -5.06 -17.90
C GLU A 208 -14.67 -5.18 -16.40
N LYS A 209 -14.19 -6.25 -15.76
CA LYS A 209 -14.29 -6.43 -14.31
C LYS A 209 -13.60 -5.30 -13.56
N ALA A 210 -12.42 -4.89 -13.99
CA ALA A 210 -11.68 -3.77 -13.40
C ALA A 210 -12.44 -2.44 -13.56
N ASN A 211 -13.02 -2.18 -14.73
CA ASN A 211 -13.82 -0.98 -14.99
C ASN A 211 -15.06 -0.90 -14.10
N ASN A 212 -15.76 -2.02 -13.89
CA ASN A 212 -16.93 -2.06 -13.01
C ASN A 212 -16.61 -1.82 -11.54
N ALA A 213 -15.35 -2.05 -11.12
CA ALA A 213 -14.93 -1.80 -9.75
C ALA A 213 -14.78 -0.30 -9.42
N THR A 214 -14.61 0.55 -10.43
CA THR A 214 -14.58 2.01 -10.28
C THR A 214 -15.98 2.60 -10.09
N TYR A 215 -16.99 1.96 -10.68
CA TYR A 215 -18.39 2.36 -10.58
C TYR A 215 -19.07 1.66 -9.40
N GLN A 216 -18.57 1.84 -8.17
CA GLN A 216 -19.45 1.59 -7.03
C GLN A 216 -20.54 2.66 -7.06
N SER A 217 -21.76 2.17 -7.32
CA SER A 217 -22.93 2.98 -7.64
C SER A 217 -23.32 3.84 -6.43
N HIS A 218 -23.58 5.11 -6.73
CA HIS A 218 -24.41 6.11 -6.03
C HIS A 218 -25.08 5.72 -4.71
#